data_AF-A0A2S6X854-F1
#
_entry.id   AF-A0A2S6X854-F1
#
_cell.length_a   1.000
_cell.length_b   1.000
_cell.length_c   1.000
_cell.angle_alpha   90.00
_cell.angle_beta   90.00
_cell.angle_gamma   90.00
#
_symmetry.space_group_name_H-M   'P 1'
#
loop_
_entity.id
_entity.type
_entity.pdbx_description
1 polymer ?
#
loop_
_entity_poly.entity_id
_entity_poly.type
_entity_poly.pdbx_seq_one_letter_code
_entity_poly.pdbx_strand_id
1 'polypeptide(L)'
;MTERFEVGQKVRHDGRGEVEIAYGPFTNTFGATRYVIRLGDGRETYTGPDSISAIPAPPAFAVGDEVKYEYGGGGKLVAGPFKSEHHDEPIWVVEKPNGTHMTPTQNSLTRVEAPSVKVGDRVRVVEDDPTYRTGEYVGKVGVLTADYSSNEYDHAPYVVQFGDGTGSHGTSNGKWCVKAVEPITDEDTYEYNGVVYDLTATYRDREGDSLRIKLVNGVPRVAWFDNTPDEYDDTLSEALAQYGPLTRVTD
;
A
#
# COMPACT_ATOMS: atom_id res chain seq x y z
N MET A 1 -24.48 3.77 2.70
CA MET A 1 -24.75 5.14 3.23
C MET A 1 -24.69 6.08 2.06
N THR A 2 -25.68 6.96 1.88
CA THR A 2 -25.64 7.98 0.83
C THR A 2 -24.68 9.08 1.25
N GLU A 3 -23.73 9.43 0.38
CA GLU A 3 -22.80 10.53 0.60
C GLU A 3 -23.58 11.86 0.80
N ARG A 4 -23.14 12.70 1.73
CA ARG A 4 -23.76 14.00 2.02
C ARG A 4 -22.88 15.11 1.47
N PHE A 5 -23.47 16.00 0.69
CA PHE A 5 -22.77 17.13 0.09
C PHE A 5 -23.02 18.43 0.87
N GLU A 6 -22.03 19.30 0.89
CA GLU A 6 -22.07 20.59 1.58
C GLU A 6 -22.51 21.73 0.65
N VAL A 7 -23.17 22.76 1.20
CA VAL A 7 -23.50 23.97 0.43
C VAL A 7 -22.20 24.67 -0.01
N GLY A 8 -22.14 25.03 -1.29
CA GLY A 8 -20.95 25.56 -1.96
C GLY A 8 -20.04 24.48 -2.55
N GLN A 9 -20.27 23.19 -2.26
CA GLN A 9 -19.47 22.11 -2.84
C GLN A 9 -19.75 21.97 -4.34
N LYS A 10 -18.69 21.81 -5.13
CA LYS A 10 -18.79 21.42 -6.53
C LYS A 10 -18.93 19.90 -6.65
N VAL A 11 -19.93 19.45 -7.40
CA VAL A 11 -20.27 18.04 -7.62
C VAL A 11 -20.48 17.77 -9.11
N ARG A 12 -20.34 16.51 -9.53
CA ARG A 12 -20.63 16.09 -10.91
C ARG A 12 -22.06 15.54 -10.99
N HIS A 13 -22.86 16.08 -11.90
CA HIS A 13 -24.22 15.66 -12.19
C HIS A 13 -24.29 14.89 -13.52
N ASP A 14 -25.00 13.76 -13.53
CA ASP A 14 -25.02 12.75 -14.62
C ASP A 14 -25.41 13.23 -16.02
N GLY A 15 -25.98 14.43 -16.16
CA GLY A 15 -26.41 14.98 -17.45
C GLY A 15 -26.18 16.48 -17.58
N ARG A 16 -25.52 17.10 -16.61
CA ARG A 16 -25.28 18.55 -16.57
C ARG A 16 -23.82 18.92 -16.32
N GLY A 17 -22.95 17.93 -16.12
CA GLY A 17 -21.54 18.18 -15.84
C GLY A 17 -21.33 18.69 -14.41
N GLU A 18 -20.37 19.60 -14.25
CA GLU A 18 -20.05 20.22 -12.96
C GLU A 18 -21.12 21.24 -12.54
N VAL A 19 -21.60 21.10 -11.30
CA VAL A 19 -22.61 21.99 -10.69
C VAL A 19 -22.22 22.28 -9.23
N GLU A 20 -22.73 23.37 -8.65
CA GLU A 20 -22.50 23.73 -7.25
C GLU A 20 -23.74 23.38 -6.41
N ILE A 21 -23.57 22.84 -5.20
CA ILE A 21 -24.68 22.67 -4.25
C ILE A 21 -25.09 24.04 -3.72
N ALA A 22 -26.22 24.57 -4.16
CA ALA A 22 -26.76 25.83 -3.66
C ALA A 22 -27.48 25.65 -2.32
N TYR A 23 -28.24 24.55 -2.16
CA TYR A 23 -29.01 24.25 -0.95
C TYR A 23 -29.18 22.73 -0.74
N GLY A 24 -29.26 22.30 0.52
CA GLY A 24 -29.60 20.93 0.90
C GLY A 24 -28.55 20.26 1.80
N PRO A 25 -28.72 18.97 2.13
CA PRO A 25 -29.89 18.15 1.77
C PRO A 25 -31.17 18.65 2.45
N PHE A 26 -32.32 18.51 1.79
CA PHE A 26 -33.65 18.72 2.38
C PHE A 26 -34.63 17.64 1.94
N THR A 27 -35.67 17.42 2.74
CA THR A 27 -36.73 16.46 2.41
C THR A 27 -37.88 17.19 1.73
N ASN A 28 -38.24 16.79 0.52
CA ASN A 28 -39.41 17.36 -0.17
C ASN A 28 -40.73 16.85 0.44
N THR A 29 -41.87 17.38 -0.02
CA THR A 29 -43.21 17.01 0.48
C THR A 29 -43.57 15.53 0.29
N PHE A 30 -42.81 14.80 -0.53
CA PHE A 30 -42.98 13.37 -0.79
C PHE A 30 -42.02 12.49 0.02
N GLY A 31 -41.25 13.07 0.95
CA GLY A 31 -40.30 12.33 1.77
C GLY A 31 -38.96 12.02 1.09
N ALA A 32 -38.73 12.50 -0.13
CA ALA A 32 -37.48 12.25 -0.85
C ALA A 32 -36.41 13.31 -0.51
N THR A 33 -35.17 12.86 -0.29
CA THR A 33 -34.02 13.75 -0.12
C THR A 33 -33.68 14.43 -1.44
N ARG A 34 -33.49 15.75 -1.43
CA ARG A 34 -33.15 16.58 -2.59
C ARG A 34 -32.03 17.56 -2.25
N TYR A 35 -31.33 17.97 -3.30
CA TYR A 35 -30.39 19.09 -3.31
C TYR A 35 -30.85 20.10 -4.34
N VAL A 36 -30.68 21.40 -4.09
CA VAL A 36 -30.71 22.43 -5.14
C VAL A 36 -29.29 22.61 -5.63
N ILE A 37 -29.08 22.50 -6.94
CA ILE A 37 -27.81 22.73 -7.60
C ILE A 37 -27.89 24.01 -8.43
N ARG A 38 -26.78 24.72 -8.53
CA ARG A 38 -26.57 25.87 -9.41
C ARG A 38 -25.74 25.43 -10.61
N LEU A 39 -26.27 25.70 -11.81
CA LEU A 39 -25.60 25.44 -13.08
C LEU A 39 -24.60 26.56 -13.40
N GLY A 40 -23.68 26.31 -14.34
CA GLY A 40 -22.69 27.31 -14.75
C GLY A 40 -23.26 28.61 -15.33
N ASP A 41 -24.52 28.62 -15.78
CA ASP A 41 -25.23 29.82 -16.24
C ASP A 41 -26.01 30.56 -15.13
N GLY A 42 -25.84 30.13 -13.87
CA GLY A 42 -26.50 30.71 -12.70
C GLY A 42 -27.92 30.22 -12.46
N ARG A 43 -28.52 29.41 -13.35
CA ARG A 43 -29.84 28.81 -13.08
C ARG A 43 -29.76 27.77 -11.97
N GLU A 44 -30.81 27.68 -11.19
CA GLU A 44 -30.94 26.68 -10.13
C GLU A 44 -32.02 25.65 -10.46
N THR A 45 -31.79 24.41 -10.05
CA THR A 45 -32.74 23.29 -10.19
C THR A 45 -32.53 22.33 -9.03
N TYR A 46 -33.52 21.50 -8.71
CA TYR A 46 -33.33 20.42 -7.74
C TYR A 46 -32.92 19.11 -8.42
N THR A 47 -32.23 18.25 -7.68
CA THR A 47 -31.85 16.90 -8.10
C THR A 47 -31.88 15.93 -6.91
N GLY A 48 -31.88 14.62 -7.19
CA GLY A 48 -31.76 13.58 -6.15
C GLY A 48 -30.29 13.29 -5.84
N PRO A 49 -29.98 12.70 -4.67
CA PRO A 49 -28.62 12.29 -4.33
C PRO A 49 -28.01 11.32 -5.34
N ASP A 50 -28.83 10.44 -5.93
CA ASP A 50 -28.37 9.42 -6.88
C ASP A 50 -27.98 9.97 -8.26
N SER A 51 -28.13 11.28 -8.48
CA SER A 51 -27.80 11.96 -9.75
C SER A 51 -26.63 12.93 -9.61
N ILE A 52 -25.95 12.91 -8.46
CA ILE A 52 -24.77 13.71 -8.17
C ILE A 52 -23.70 12.85 -7.49
N SER A 53 -22.45 13.16 -7.76
CA SER A 53 -21.29 12.53 -7.14
C SER A 53 -20.27 13.58 -6.74
N ALA A 54 -19.49 13.33 -5.69
CA ALA A 54 -18.36 14.19 -5.36
C ALA A 54 -17.45 14.30 -6.59
N ILE A 55 -17.00 15.52 -6.91
CA ILE A 55 -15.85 15.65 -7.80
C ILE A 55 -14.65 15.24 -6.94
N PRO A 56 -13.93 14.16 -7.28
CA PRO A 56 -12.73 13.81 -6.56
C PRO A 56 -11.81 15.02 -6.56
N ALA A 57 -11.33 15.43 -5.39
CA ALA A 57 -10.29 16.45 -5.33
C ALA A 57 -9.18 15.98 -6.29
N PRO A 58 -8.83 16.77 -7.32
CA PRO A 58 -7.82 16.34 -8.25
C PRO A 58 -6.56 16.02 -7.45
N PRO A 59 -5.91 14.87 -7.65
CA PRO A 59 -4.70 14.56 -6.91
C PRO A 59 -3.72 15.72 -7.08
N ALA A 60 -3.16 16.19 -5.96
CA ALA A 60 -2.09 17.18 -6.02
C ALA A 60 -0.85 16.46 -6.54
N PHE A 61 -0.67 16.52 -7.85
CA PHE A 61 0.51 15.99 -8.52
C PHE A 61 1.66 16.99 -8.42
N ALA A 62 2.88 16.46 -8.35
CA ALA A 62 4.12 17.21 -8.49
C ALA A 62 4.97 16.62 -9.62
N VAL A 63 5.80 17.46 -10.25
CA VAL A 63 6.87 16.97 -11.12
C VAL A 63 7.74 16.02 -10.31
N GLY A 64 7.93 14.81 -10.82
CA GLY A 64 8.63 13.73 -10.16
C GLY A 64 7.75 12.57 -9.71
N ASP A 65 6.44 12.79 -9.56
CA ASP A 65 5.51 11.72 -9.19
C ASP A 65 5.41 10.64 -10.28
N GLU A 66 5.33 9.39 -9.86
CA GLU A 66 4.91 8.28 -10.73
C GLU A 66 3.38 8.28 -10.83
N VAL A 67 2.85 8.08 -12.04
CA VAL A 67 1.41 8.08 -12.30
C VAL A 67 1.00 6.95 -13.24
N LYS A 68 -0.21 6.43 -13.06
CA LYS A 68 -0.93 5.61 -14.03
C LYS A 68 -1.96 6.48 -14.75
N TYR A 69 -2.32 6.10 -15.97
CA TYR A 69 -3.43 6.73 -16.68
C TYR A 69 -4.36 5.66 -17.26
N GLU A 70 -5.64 5.99 -17.42
CA GLU A 70 -6.72 5.02 -17.70
C GLU A 70 -6.45 4.08 -18.89
N TYR A 71 -5.69 4.54 -19.89
CA TYR A 71 -5.44 3.83 -21.14
C TYR A 71 -3.99 3.35 -21.34
N GLY A 72 -3.18 3.21 -20.29
CA GLY A 72 -1.83 2.65 -20.44
C GLY A 72 -0.95 2.57 -19.20
N GLY A 73 0.28 2.09 -19.40
CA GLY A 73 1.22 1.68 -18.34
C GLY A 73 1.82 2.79 -17.47
N GLY A 74 1.36 4.04 -17.58
CA GLY A 74 1.84 5.13 -16.74
C GLY A 74 3.23 5.66 -17.09
N GLY A 75 3.83 6.38 -16.14
CA GLY A 75 5.17 6.94 -16.21
C GLY A 75 5.37 8.07 -15.20
N LYS A 76 6.48 8.79 -15.34
CA LYS A 76 6.87 9.87 -14.42
C LYS A 76 6.40 11.23 -14.93
N LEU A 77 5.88 12.06 -14.04
CA LEU A 77 5.58 13.46 -14.35
C LEU A 77 6.87 14.26 -14.50
N VAL A 78 7.12 14.80 -15.69
CA VAL A 78 8.32 15.59 -15.98
C VAL A 78 8.03 17.08 -16.16
N ALA A 79 6.77 17.45 -16.42
CA ALA A 79 6.33 18.85 -16.46
C ALA A 79 4.82 18.99 -16.25
N GLY A 80 4.38 20.19 -15.86
CA GLY A 80 2.97 20.53 -15.61
C GLY A 80 2.77 21.21 -14.24
N PRO A 81 1.53 21.61 -13.90
CA PRO A 81 0.34 21.56 -14.75
C PRO A 81 0.36 22.66 -15.83
N PHE A 82 -0.11 22.36 -17.05
CA PHE A 82 -0.30 23.34 -18.13
C PHE A 82 -1.78 23.53 -18.44
N LYS A 83 -2.17 24.76 -18.79
CA LYS A 83 -3.50 25.03 -19.34
C LYS A 83 -3.55 24.61 -20.81
N SER A 84 -4.54 23.82 -21.19
CA SER A 84 -4.82 23.46 -22.59
C SER A 84 -5.91 24.34 -23.17
N GLU A 85 -5.89 24.57 -24.49
CA GLU A 85 -7.02 25.17 -25.20
C GLU A 85 -8.14 24.15 -25.50
N HIS A 86 -7.81 22.85 -25.43
CA HIS A 86 -8.71 21.75 -25.79
C HIS A 86 -9.34 21.04 -24.59
N HIS A 87 -8.86 21.33 -23.38
CA HIS A 87 -9.31 20.69 -22.15
C HIS A 87 -9.48 21.73 -21.05
N ASP A 88 -10.57 21.61 -20.29
CA ASP A 88 -10.80 22.45 -19.12
C ASP A 88 -9.86 22.06 -17.98
N GLU A 89 -9.51 20.77 -17.88
CA GLU A 89 -8.55 20.27 -16.91
C GLU A 89 -7.10 20.56 -17.33
N PRO A 90 -6.19 20.80 -16.36
CA PRO A 90 -4.78 20.92 -16.66
C PRO A 90 -4.23 19.65 -17.31
N ILE A 91 -3.32 19.82 -18.26
CA ILE A 91 -2.56 18.72 -18.83
C ILE A 91 -1.18 18.63 -18.17
N TRP A 92 -0.66 17.42 -18.11
CA TRP A 92 0.66 17.10 -17.56
C TRP A 92 1.51 16.44 -18.63
N VAL A 93 2.84 16.52 -18.53
CA VAL A 93 3.75 15.75 -19.39
C VAL A 93 4.25 14.55 -18.62
N VAL A 94 3.94 13.36 -19.13
CA VAL A 94 4.38 12.07 -18.58
C VAL A 94 5.49 11.51 -19.46
N GLU A 95 6.65 11.21 -18.89
CA GLU A 95 7.71 10.42 -19.50
C GLU A 95 7.47 8.94 -19.24
N LYS A 96 7.33 8.16 -20.30
CA LYS A 96 7.16 6.70 -20.24
C LYS A 96 8.52 6.01 -20.03
N PRO A 97 8.54 4.75 -19.57
CA PRO A 97 9.79 3.98 -19.38
C PRO A 97 10.67 3.86 -20.64
N ASN A 98 10.09 4.00 -21.84
CA ASN A 98 10.83 3.99 -23.11
C ASN A 98 11.37 5.36 -23.54
N GLY A 99 11.29 6.39 -22.68
CA GLY A 99 11.72 7.77 -22.94
C GLY A 99 10.76 8.61 -23.81
N THR A 100 9.67 8.03 -24.30
CA THR A 100 8.64 8.79 -25.03
C THR A 100 7.76 9.59 -24.07
N HIS A 101 7.17 10.68 -24.56
CA HIS A 101 6.36 11.57 -23.74
C HIS A 101 4.91 11.59 -24.20
N MET A 102 3.97 11.87 -23.28
CA MET A 102 2.56 12.10 -23.60
C MET A 102 1.93 13.17 -22.70
N THR A 103 0.78 13.69 -23.10
CA THR A 103 0.11 14.82 -22.43
C THR A 103 -1.32 14.52 -21.96
N PRO A 104 -1.51 13.67 -20.93
CA PRO A 104 -2.83 13.39 -20.37
C PRO A 104 -3.40 14.58 -19.59
N THR A 105 -4.72 14.62 -19.49
CA THR A 105 -5.44 15.51 -18.57
C THR A 105 -5.30 15.01 -17.14
N GLN A 106 -5.26 15.93 -16.17
CA GLN A 106 -5.08 15.62 -14.76
C GLN A 106 -6.10 14.61 -14.21
N ASN A 107 -7.35 14.67 -14.67
CA ASN A 107 -8.42 13.74 -14.26
C ASN A 107 -8.24 12.31 -14.79
N SER A 108 -7.38 12.12 -15.79
CA SER A 108 -7.05 10.80 -16.34
C SER A 108 -5.82 10.16 -15.66
N LEU A 109 -5.17 10.90 -14.75
CA LEU A 109 -4.03 10.44 -13.98
C LEU A 109 -4.45 9.90 -12.61
N THR A 110 -3.81 8.83 -12.18
CA THR A 110 -3.85 8.32 -10.80
C THR A 110 -2.43 8.30 -10.29
N ARG A 111 -2.17 8.91 -9.12
CA ARG A 111 -0.84 8.88 -8.51
C ARG A 111 -0.52 7.43 -8.16
N VAL A 112 0.64 6.96 -8.62
CA VAL A 112 1.23 5.72 -8.12
C VAL A 112 1.94 6.12 -6.85
N GLU A 113 1.42 5.66 -5.71
CA GLU A 113 2.20 5.73 -4.49
C GLU A 113 3.48 4.93 -4.74
N ALA A 114 4.63 5.58 -4.53
CA ALA A 114 5.90 4.88 -4.60
C ALA A 114 5.78 3.64 -3.68
N PRO A 115 6.21 2.46 -4.14
CA PRO A 115 6.17 1.29 -3.28
C PRO A 115 6.89 1.63 -1.98
N SER A 116 6.31 1.24 -0.86
CA SER A 116 6.87 1.48 0.47
C SER A 116 8.21 0.80 0.70
N VAL A 117 8.66 0.00 -0.28
CA VAL A 117 9.88 -0.79 -0.30
C VAL A 117 10.64 -0.56 -1.61
N LYS A 118 11.97 -0.56 -1.55
CA LYS A 118 12.86 -0.54 -2.72
C LYS A 118 13.73 -1.79 -2.76
N VAL A 119 14.25 -2.13 -3.93
CA VAL A 119 15.26 -3.20 -4.07
C VAL A 119 16.44 -2.89 -3.14
N GLY A 120 16.85 -3.89 -2.36
CA GLY A 120 17.82 -3.80 -1.29
C GLY A 120 17.22 -3.67 0.11
N ASP A 121 15.94 -3.30 0.23
CA ASP A 121 15.27 -3.22 1.52
C ASP A 121 15.04 -4.60 2.11
N ARG A 122 15.07 -4.66 3.44
CA ARG A 122 14.57 -5.81 4.19
C ARG A 122 13.05 -5.72 4.25
N VAL A 123 12.40 -6.84 3.90
CA VAL A 123 10.95 -6.90 3.78
C VAL A 123 10.41 -8.17 4.42
N ARG A 124 9.18 -8.09 4.92
CA ARG A 124 8.37 -9.26 5.30
C ARG A 124 7.41 -9.59 4.18
N VAL A 125 7.28 -10.88 3.86
CA VAL A 125 6.27 -11.34 2.91
C VAL A 125 4.89 -11.31 3.58
N VAL A 126 3.96 -10.57 2.99
CA VAL A 126 2.57 -10.46 3.47
C VAL A 126 1.64 -11.37 2.65
N GLU A 127 1.86 -11.46 1.34
CA GLU A 127 1.08 -12.31 0.45
C GLU A 127 2.04 -13.03 -0.51
N ASP A 128 1.90 -14.36 -0.57
CA ASP A 128 2.71 -15.22 -1.43
C ASP A 128 2.21 -15.22 -2.89
N ASP A 129 2.95 -15.83 -3.80
CA ASP A 129 2.46 -16.10 -5.16
C ASP A 129 1.17 -16.97 -5.07
N PRO A 130 0.04 -16.49 -5.61
CA PRO A 130 -1.23 -17.22 -5.56
C PRO A 130 -1.24 -18.46 -6.48
N THR A 131 -0.25 -18.61 -7.35
CA THR A 131 -0.17 -19.65 -8.38
C THR A 131 0.72 -20.81 -7.94
N TYR A 132 1.76 -20.53 -7.16
CA TYR A 132 2.78 -21.51 -6.77
C TYR A 132 3.03 -21.44 -5.27
N ARG A 133 2.96 -22.59 -4.59
CA ARG A 133 3.35 -22.77 -3.18
C ARG A 133 2.80 -21.71 -2.21
N THR A 134 1.54 -21.33 -2.43
CA THR A 134 0.86 -20.27 -1.70
C THR A 134 0.92 -20.50 -0.19
N GLY A 135 1.48 -19.52 0.53
CA GLY A 135 1.56 -19.50 1.98
C GLY A 135 2.91 -19.94 2.56
N GLU A 136 3.77 -20.62 1.79
CA GLU A 136 5.04 -21.14 2.30
C GLU A 136 6.01 -20.02 2.73
N TYR A 137 5.91 -18.85 2.11
CA TYR A 137 6.80 -17.72 2.38
C TYR A 137 6.16 -16.61 3.21
N VAL A 138 4.86 -16.67 3.50
CA VAL A 138 4.16 -15.65 4.30
C VAL A 138 4.81 -15.54 5.69
N GLY A 139 5.04 -14.29 6.10
CA GLY A 139 5.74 -13.95 7.33
C GLY A 139 7.26 -14.06 7.24
N LYS A 140 7.85 -14.73 6.24
CA LYS A 140 9.31 -14.79 6.16
C LYS A 140 9.90 -13.42 5.85
N VAL A 141 11.08 -13.18 6.40
CA VAL A 141 11.84 -11.94 6.21
C VAL A 141 12.98 -12.21 5.24
N GLY A 142 13.14 -11.34 4.27
CA GLY A 142 14.23 -11.41 3.30
C GLY A 142 14.62 -10.03 2.79
N VAL A 143 15.44 -10.00 1.75
CA VAL A 143 15.84 -8.79 1.05
C VAL A 143 15.12 -8.73 -0.28
N LEU A 144 14.47 -7.60 -0.57
CA LEU A 144 13.83 -7.38 -1.87
C LEU A 144 14.91 -7.26 -2.95
N THR A 145 14.91 -8.16 -3.94
CA THR A 145 15.93 -8.20 -5.00
C THR A 145 15.42 -7.80 -6.37
N ALA A 146 14.10 -7.81 -6.58
CA ALA A 146 13.48 -7.24 -7.76
C ALA A 146 12.07 -6.72 -7.43
N ASP A 147 11.71 -5.64 -8.09
CA ASP A 147 10.35 -5.09 -8.15
C ASP A 147 9.93 -5.05 -9.63
N TYR A 148 8.89 -5.80 -9.89
CA TYR A 148 8.25 -6.05 -11.17
C TYR A 148 6.84 -5.46 -11.20
N SER A 149 6.45 -4.62 -10.24
CA SER A 149 5.12 -3.97 -10.18
C SER A 149 4.73 -3.20 -11.44
N SER A 150 5.68 -2.86 -12.30
CA SER A 150 5.48 -2.23 -13.60
C SER A 150 5.32 -3.20 -14.78
N ASN A 151 5.47 -4.52 -14.58
CA ASN A 151 5.36 -5.51 -15.65
C ASN A 151 3.96 -6.14 -15.70
N GLU A 152 3.60 -6.70 -16.85
CA GLU A 152 2.30 -7.36 -17.05
C GLU A 152 2.18 -8.72 -16.31
N TYR A 153 3.19 -9.13 -15.54
CA TYR A 153 3.16 -10.35 -14.74
C TYR A 153 2.49 -10.07 -13.39
N ASP A 154 1.17 -9.92 -13.45
CA ASP A 154 0.28 -9.39 -12.41
C ASP A 154 0.15 -10.27 -11.14
N HIS A 155 0.85 -11.40 -11.04
CA HIS A 155 0.62 -12.38 -9.98
C HIS A 155 1.62 -12.29 -8.81
N ALA A 156 2.85 -11.83 -9.08
CA ALA A 156 3.91 -11.75 -8.07
C ALA A 156 4.95 -10.67 -8.43
N PRO A 157 4.65 -9.38 -8.16
CA PRO A 157 5.50 -8.27 -8.57
C PRO A 157 6.80 -8.16 -7.76
N TYR A 158 7.03 -8.95 -6.71
CA TYR A 158 8.24 -8.82 -5.90
C TYR A 158 9.07 -10.10 -5.93
N VAL A 159 10.41 -9.99 -5.91
CA VAL A 159 11.30 -11.14 -5.69
C VAL A 159 12.10 -10.92 -4.42
N VAL A 160 11.86 -11.77 -3.42
CA VAL A 160 12.53 -11.70 -2.12
C VAL A 160 13.59 -12.79 -2.03
N GLN A 161 14.80 -12.43 -1.60
CA GLN A 161 15.88 -13.35 -1.29
C GLN A 161 15.89 -13.66 0.21
N PHE A 162 15.95 -14.93 0.56
CA PHE A 162 16.02 -15.42 1.93
C PHE A 162 17.41 -15.97 2.24
N GLY A 163 17.78 -15.93 3.52
CA GLY A 163 19.09 -16.41 3.98
C GLY A 163 20.26 -15.70 3.27
N ASP A 164 21.28 -16.47 2.93
CA ASP A 164 22.48 -15.98 2.24
C ASP A 164 22.35 -15.90 0.71
N GLY A 165 21.19 -16.30 0.16
CA GLY A 165 20.94 -16.29 -1.27
C GLY A 165 21.66 -17.38 -2.08
N THR A 166 22.29 -18.35 -1.42
CA THR A 166 22.99 -19.46 -2.10
C THR A 166 22.04 -20.55 -2.62
N GLY A 167 20.81 -20.55 -2.15
CA GLY A 167 19.79 -21.53 -2.52
C GLY A 167 19.17 -21.27 -3.90
N SER A 168 18.64 -22.34 -4.49
CA SER A 168 17.82 -22.25 -5.70
C SER A 168 16.50 -21.54 -5.44
N HIS A 169 15.84 -21.05 -6.51
CA HIS A 169 14.51 -20.46 -6.42
C HIS A 169 13.52 -21.41 -5.72
N GLY A 170 12.75 -20.89 -4.75
CA GLY A 170 11.81 -21.67 -3.93
C GLY A 170 12.46 -22.56 -2.88
N THR A 171 13.63 -22.19 -2.38
CA THR A 171 14.26 -22.81 -1.21
C THR A 171 14.40 -21.79 -0.08
N SER A 172 14.58 -22.27 1.16
CA SER A 172 14.69 -21.42 2.35
C SER A 172 15.86 -20.43 2.32
N ASN A 173 16.89 -20.69 1.50
CA ASN A 173 18.06 -19.81 1.31
C ASN A 173 18.12 -19.24 -0.12
N GLY A 174 17.04 -19.34 -0.87
CA GLY A 174 16.98 -18.92 -2.27
C GLY A 174 16.18 -17.64 -2.47
N LYS A 175 15.62 -17.51 -3.67
CA LYS A 175 14.72 -16.41 -4.04
C LYS A 175 13.32 -16.92 -4.25
N TRP A 176 12.32 -16.09 -4.01
CA TRP A 176 10.92 -16.41 -4.30
C TRP A 176 10.17 -15.20 -4.80
N CYS A 177 9.24 -15.43 -5.74
CA CYS A 177 8.33 -14.40 -6.21
C CYS A 177 7.16 -14.30 -5.23
N VAL A 178 6.81 -13.09 -4.79
CA VAL A 178 5.72 -12.85 -3.83
C VAL A 178 4.81 -11.73 -4.31
N LYS A 179 3.57 -11.75 -3.85
CA LYS A 179 2.54 -10.82 -4.27
C LYS A 179 2.58 -9.49 -3.52
N ALA A 180 2.78 -9.56 -2.21
CA ALA A 180 2.83 -8.39 -1.35
C ALA A 180 3.93 -8.52 -0.30
N VAL A 181 4.59 -7.41 -0.02
CA VAL A 181 5.58 -7.28 1.04
C VAL A 181 5.34 -6.00 1.83
N GLU A 182 5.86 -5.96 3.04
CA GLU A 182 5.91 -4.75 3.86
C GLU A 182 7.36 -4.46 4.27
N PRO A 183 7.73 -3.18 4.45
CA PRO A 183 9.05 -2.82 4.92
C PRO A 183 9.26 -3.34 6.35
N ILE A 184 10.47 -3.84 6.62
CA ILE A 184 10.94 -4.10 7.97
C ILE A 184 11.97 -3.05 8.33
N THR A 185 11.82 -2.45 9.52
CA THR A 185 12.86 -1.58 10.06
C THR A 185 13.87 -2.39 10.86
N ASP A 186 15.10 -1.89 11.00
CA ASP A 186 16.11 -2.55 11.82
C ASP A 186 15.68 -2.69 13.29
N GLU A 187 14.75 -1.84 13.76
CA GLU A 187 14.18 -1.89 15.11
C GLU A 187 13.27 -3.12 15.31
N ASP A 188 12.75 -3.70 14.23
CA ASP A 188 11.85 -4.86 14.25
C ASP A 188 12.59 -6.20 14.16
N THR A 189 13.93 -6.18 14.06
CA THR A 189 14.70 -7.42 13.92
C THR A 189 15.95 -7.46 14.79
N TYR A 190 16.42 -8.66 15.10
CA TYR A 190 17.66 -8.88 15.81
C TYR A 190 18.42 -10.06 15.22
N GLU A 191 19.68 -9.87 14.84
CA GLU A 191 20.54 -10.94 14.36
C GLU A 191 21.33 -11.57 15.51
N TYR A 192 21.22 -12.89 15.66
CA TYR A 192 21.99 -13.66 16.62
C TYR A 192 22.54 -14.94 15.96
N ASN A 193 23.87 -15.10 15.96
CA ASN A 193 24.56 -16.23 15.34
C ASN A 193 24.14 -16.51 13.88
N GLY A 194 23.97 -15.44 13.07
CA GLY A 194 23.58 -15.54 11.66
C GLY A 194 22.11 -15.86 11.41
N VAL A 195 21.28 -15.92 12.46
CA VAL A 195 19.83 -16.04 12.35
C VAL A 195 19.20 -14.69 12.66
N VAL A 196 18.35 -14.19 11.77
CA VAL A 196 17.59 -12.97 12.04
C VAL A 196 16.22 -13.29 12.63
N TYR A 197 16.00 -12.82 13.84
CA TYR A 197 14.75 -12.90 14.56
C TYR A 197 13.93 -11.64 14.27
N ASP A 198 12.71 -11.84 13.81
CA ASP A 198 11.64 -10.86 13.74
C ASP A 198 11.05 -10.63 15.15
N LEU A 199 11.26 -9.45 15.71
CA LEU A 199 10.84 -9.07 17.07
C LEU A 199 9.33 -8.80 17.18
N THR A 200 8.60 -8.75 16.06
CA THR A 200 7.14 -8.62 16.08
C THR A 200 6.42 -9.97 15.96
N ALA A 201 7.17 -11.05 15.72
CA ALA A 201 6.62 -12.39 15.52
C ALA A 201 6.39 -13.14 16.84
N THR A 202 5.67 -14.26 16.72
CA THR A 202 5.57 -15.30 17.75
C THR A 202 6.49 -16.46 17.37
N TYR A 203 7.13 -17.08 18.34
CA TYR A 203 7.96 -18.27 18.14
C TYR A 203 7.49 -19.40 19.04
N ARG A 204 7.90 -20.62 18.70
CA ARG A 204 7.82 -21.81 19.53
C ARG A 204 9.21 -22.34 19.80
N ASP A 205 9.46 -22.79 21.01
CA ASP A 205 10.66 -23.55 21.32
C ASP A 205 10.54 -25.03 20.90
N ARG A 206 11.55 -25.84 21.23
CA ARG A 206 11.56 -27.28 20.90
C ARG A 206 10.50 -28.10 21.64
N GLU A 207 9.95 -27.56 22.73
CA GLU A 207 8.93 -28.20 23.57
C GLU A 207 7.52 -27.78 23.10
N GLY A 208 7.45 -26.78 22.23
CA GLY A 208 6.24 -26.30 21.56
C GLY A 208 5.62 -25.08 22.23
N ASP A 209 6.28 -24.53 23.26
CA ASP A 209 5.79 -23.39 24.04
C ASP A 209 5.94 -22.09 23.26
N SER A 210 4.89 -21.27 23.25
CA SER A 210 4.85 -19.98 22.56
C SER A 210 5.67 -18.93 23.32
N LEU A 211 6.44 -18.12 22.60
CA LEU A 211 7.20 -17.00 23.15
C LEU A 211 7.25 -15.78 22.22
N ARG A 212 7.51 -14.62 22.83
CA ARG A 212 7.74 -13.33 22.17
C ARG A 212 9.15 -12.83 22.44
N ILE A 213 9.73 -12.12 21.48
CA ILE A 213 11.07 -11.52 21.61
C ILE A 213 10.93 -10.00 21.53
N LYS A 214 11.60 -9.23 22.39
CA LYS A 214 11.60 -7.76 22.35
C LYS A 214 12.94 -7.20 22.81
N LEU A 215 13.35 -6.06 22.25
CA LEU A 215 14.47 -5.29 22.80
C LEU A 215 14.04 -4.57 24.09
N VAL A 216 14.69 -4.92 25.20
CA VAL A 216 14.54 -4.25 26.49
C VAL A 216 15.90 -3.69 26.88
N ASN A 217 16.02 -2.36 26.93
CA ASN A 217 17.29 -1.66 27.17
C ASN A 217 18.41 -2.10 26.20
N GLY A 218 18.06 -2.34 24.93
CA GLY A 218 19.00 -2.79 23.88
C GLY A 218 19.38 -4.26 23.92
N VAL A 219 18.81 -5.05 24.85
CA VAL A 219 19.05 -6.49 24.97
C VAL A 219 17.80 -7.24 24.49
N PRO A 220 17.91 -8.19 23.55
CA PRO A 220 16.77 -9.00 23.14
C PRO A 220 16.39 -9.95 24.27
N ARG A 221 15.15 -9.87 24.75
CA ARG A 221 14.61 -10.70 25.82
C ARG A 221 13.38 -11.46 25.37
N VAL A 222 13.14 -12.58 26.02
CA VAL A 222 12.15 -13.59 25.65
C VAL A 222 11.17 -13.81 26.79
N ALA A 223 9.88 -13.74 26.50
CA ALA A 223 8.82 -14.09 27.45
C ALA A 223 7.89 -15.16 26.87
N TRP A 224 7.51 -16.12 27.71
CA TRP A 224 6.64 -17.24 27.35
C TRP A 224 5.16 -16.90 27.48
N PHE A 225 4.32 -17.72 26.84
CA PHE A 225 2.86 -17.68 26.92
C PHE A 225 2.27 -16.32 26.50
N ASP A 226 2.84 -15.75 25.44
CA ASP A 226 2.44 -14.46 24.86
C ASP A 226 2.56 -13.25 25.80
N ASN A 227 3.33 -13.37 26.89
CA ASN A 227 3.69 -12.24 27.74
C ASN A 227 4.60 -11.25 26.99
N THR A 228 4.60 -9.99 27.45
CA THR A 228 5.50 -8.96 26.92
C THR A 228 6.84 -9.04 27.66
N PRO A 229 7.99 -9.21 26.97
CA PRO A 229 9.28 -9.26 27.63
C PRO A 229 9.63 -7.99 28.42
N ASP A 230 10.13 -8.16 29.64
CA ASP A 230 10.66 -7.11 30.52
C ASP A 230 12.12 -7.34 30.90
N GLU A 231 12.67 -6.55 31.84
CA GLU A 231 14.10 -6.58 32.20
C GLU A 231 14.54 -7.80 33.03
N TYR A 232 13.60 -8.60 33.54
CA TYR A 232 13.85 -9.79 34.35
C TYR A 232 13.72 -11.11 33.56
N ASP A 233 13.14 -11.05 32.37
CA ASP A 233 13.00 -12.19 31.47
C ASP A 233 14.33 -12.65 30.87
N ASP A 234 14.42 -13.92 30.47
CA ASP A 234 15.63 -14.48 29.86
C ASP A 234 16.05 -13.71 28.60
N THR A 235 17.36 -13.56 28.39
CA THR A 235 17.85 -13.04 27.12
C THR A 235 17.60 -14.06 26.01
N LEU A 236 17.53 -13.59 24.75
CA LEU A 236 17.44 -14.48 23.59
C LEU A 236 18.57 -15.51 23.56
N SER A 237 19.77 -15.13 23.99
CA SER A 237 20.92 -16.03 24.06
C SER A 237 20.73 -17.19 25.04
N GLU A 238 20.15 -16.91 26.21
CA GLU A 238 19.86 -17.92 27.24
C GLU A 238 18.70 -18.82 26.81
N ALA A 239 17.64 -18.22 26.28
CA ALA A 239 16.49 -18.95 25.76
C ALA A 239 16.91 -19.95 24.66
N LEU A 240 17.78 -19.53 23.73
CA LEU A 240 18.30 -20.41 22.68
C LEU A 240 19.18 -21.53 23.22
N ALA A 241 19.99 -21.27 24.24
CA ALA A 241 20.85 -22.29 24.85
C ALA A 241 20.06 -23.37 25.57
N GLN A 242 18.95 -22.99 26.22
CA GLN A 242 18.14 -23.89 27.04
C GLN A 242 17.03 -24.59 26.25
N TYR A 243 16.30 -23.82 25.42
CA TYR A 243 15.05 -24.22 24.78
C TYR A 243 15.10 -24.22 23.24
N GLY A 244 16.20 -23.72 22.66
CA GLY A 244 16.37 -23.67 21.21
C GLY A 244 16.36 -25.05 20.53
N PRO A 245 16.16 -25.09 19.19
CA PRO A 245 15.96 -23.92 18.31
C PRO A 245 14.57 -23.32 18.44
N LEU A 246 14.46 -22.01 18.23
CA LEU A 246 13.16 -21.32 18.17
C LEU A 246 12.63 -21.31 16.74
N THR A 247 11.38 -21.71 16.56
CA THR A 247 10.69 -21.78 15.27
C THR A 247 9.58 -20.75 15.23
N ARG A 248 9.57 -19.86 14.23
CA ARG A 248 8.50 -18.88 14.07
C ARG A 248 7.15 -19.56 13.86
N VAL A 249 6.09 -19.03 14.49
CA VAL A 249 4.70 -19.43 14.22
C VAL A 249 4.21 -18.70 12.98
N THR A 250 3.77 -19.46 11.98
CA THR A 250 3.05 -18.96 10.79
C THR A 250 1.57 -19.28 11.00
N ASP A 251 0.75 -18.25 11.19
CA ASP A 251 -0.71 -18.40 11.26
C ASP A 251 -1.33 -18.76 9.90
#